data_AF-A0A7J4KA26-F1
#
_entry.id   AF-A0A7J4KA26-F1
#
_cell.length_a   1.000
_cell.length_b   1.000
_cell.length_c   1.000
_cell.angle_alpha   90.00
_cell.angle_beta   90.00
_cell.angle_gamma   90.00
#
_symmetry.space_group_name_H-M   'P 1'
#
loop_
_entity.id
_entity.type
_entity.pdbx_description
1 polymer ?
#
loop_
_entity_poly.entity_id
_entity_poly.type
_entity_poly.pdbx_seq_one_letter_code
_entity_poly.pdbx_strand_id
1 'polypeptide(L)' 'MISVVVPAYNEEQNIRACLESLERQTVSRDQYEVIVVDGGSKDRTREIAA' A
#
# COMPACT_ATOMS: atom_id res chain seq x y z
N MET A 1 -12.81 -7.77 10.58
CA MET A 1 -12.39 -6.87 9.50
C MET A 1 -11.08 -6.23 9.93
N ILE A 2 -10.07 -6.20 9.06
CA ILE A 2 -8.72 -5.69 9.33
C ILE A 2 -8.48 -4.48 8.42
N SER A 3 -7.98 -3.38 8.98
CA SER A 3 -7.53 -2.23 8.17
C SER A 3 -6.01 -2.17 8.22
N VAL A 4 -5.37 -2.35 7.06
CA VAL A 4 -3.91 -2.22 6.91
C VAL A 4 -3.62 -0.81 6.45
N VAL A 5 -3.06 0.01 7.34
CA VAL A 5 -2.69 1.39 7.03
C VAL A 5 -1.21 1.43 6.66
N VAL A 6 -0.90 1.90 5.45
CA VAL A 6 0.46 2.00 4.90
C VAL A 6 0.83 3.48 4.75
N PRO A 7 1.50 4.09 5.74
CA PRO A 7 2.09 5.41 5.55
C PRO A 7 3.27 5.28 4.57
N ALA A 8 3.30 6.12 3.54
CA ALA A 8 4.33 6.12 2.52
C ALA A 8 4.91 7.52 2.31
N TYR A 9 6.23 7.62 2.19
CA TYR A 9 6.93 8.86 1.84
C TYR A 9 8.20 8.56 1.05
N ASN A 10 8.20 8.90 -0.24
CA ASN A 10 9.26 8.59 -1.20
C ASN A 10 9.66 7.10 -1.26
N GLU A 11 8.66 6.23 -1.40
CA GLU A 11 8.77 4.78 -1.43
C GLU A 11 8.66 4.19 -2.85
N GLU A 12 8.99 4.93 -3.92
CA GLU A 12 8.83 4.44 -5.30
C GLU A 12 9.52 3.09 -5.58
N GLN A 13 10.59 2.80 -4.84
CA GLN A 13 11.37 1.57 -4.97
C GLN A 13 10.73 0.37 -4.26
N ASN A 14 9.88 0.59 -3.25
CA ASN A 14 9.39 -0.46 -2.35
C ASN A 14 7.88 -0.63 -2.36
N ILE A 15 7.12 0.45 -2.61
CA ILE A 15 5.67 0.48 -2.41
C ILE A 15 4.95 -0.58 -3.24
N ARG A 16 5.43 -0.86 -4.47
CA ARG A 16 4.91 -1.95 -5.31
C ARG A 16 5.01 -3.31 -4.62
N ALA A 17 6.21 -3.69 -4.18
CA ALA A 17 6.44 -4.99 -3.54
C ALA A 17 5.64 -5.13 -2.23
N CYS A 18 5.49 -4.03 -1.48
CA CYS A 18 4.65 -3.98 -0.28
C CYS A 18 3.18 -4.29 -0.61
N LEU A 19 2.59 -3.56 -1.56
CA LEU A 19 1.19 -3.74 -1.94
C LEU A 19 0.95 -5.14 -2.53
N GLU A 20 1.81 -5.62 -3.41
CA GLU A 20 1.72 -6.98 -3.95
C GLU A 20 1.80 -8.07 -2.87
N SER A 21 2.55 -7.83 -1.78
CA SER A 21 2.58 -8.74 -0.63
C SER A 21 1.25 -8.77 0.14
N LEU A 22 0.64 -7.60 0.33
CA LEU A 22 -0.69 -7.48 0.93
C LEU A 22 -1.76 -8.10 0.04
N GLU A 23 -1.57 -8.10 -1.28
CA GLU A 23 -2.51 -8.74 -2.20
C GLU A 23 -2.49 -10.27 -2.16
N ARG A 24 -1.37 -10.88 -1.74
CA ARG A 24 -1.16 -12.33 -1.69
C ARG A 24 -1.55 -12.96 -0.35
N GLN A 25 -2.26 -12.24 0.52
CA GLN A 25 -2.71 -12.80 1.80
C GLN A 25 -3.73 -13.92 1.60
N THR A 26 -3.72 -14.90 2.51
CA THR A 26 -4.71 -15.99 2.54
C THR A 26 -6.07 -15.56 3.10
N VAL A 27 -6.13 -14.36 3.67
CA VAL A 27 -7.37 -13.72 4.15
C VAL A 27 -8.20 -13.26 2.95
N SER A 28 -9.51 -13.49 3.01
CA SER A 28 -10.41 -13.07 1.94
C SER A 28 -10.46 -11.54 1.78
N ARG A 29 -10.64 -11.06 0.54
CA ARG A 29 -10.58 -9.62 0.19
C ARG A 29 -11.67 -8.78 0.83
N ASP A 30 -12.80 -9.36 1.18
CA ASP A 30 -13.91 -8.71 1.90
C ASP A 30 -13.63 -8.56 3.41
N GLN A 31 -12.58 -9.20 3.91
CA GLN A 31 -12.24 -9.19 5.35
C GLN A 31 -11.16 -8.18 5.71
N TYR A 32 -10.50 -7.56 4.72
CA TYR A 32 -9.54 -6.50 4.97
C TYR A 32 -9.54 -5.42 3.90
N GLU A 33 -9.10 -4.23 4.30
CA GLU A 33 -8.85 -3.10 3.41
C GLU A 33 -7.39 -2.65 3.54
N VAL A 34 -6.86 -2.04 2.49
CA VAL A 34 -5.53 -1.42 2.47
C VAL A 34 -5.71 0.07 2.22
N ILE A 35 -5.23 0.88 3.15
CA ILE A 35 -5.32 2.34 3.10
C ILE A 35 -3.90 2.89 3.00
N VAL A 36 -3.52 3.39 1.82
CA VAL A 36 -2.23 4.04 1.62
C VAL A 36 -2.36 5.53 1.94
N VAL A 37 -1.51 6.01 2.85
CA VAL A 37 -1.47 7.43 3.24
C VAL A 37 -0.15 8.01 2.81
N ASP A 38 -0.17 8.82 1.76
CA ASP A 38 1.03 9.49 1.26
C ASP A 38 1.35 10.74 2.09
N GLY A 39 2.59 10.81 2.58
CA GLY A 39 3.12 11.90 3.42
C GLY A 39 3.62 13.12 2.65
N GLY A 40 3.25 13.31 1.39
CA GLY A 40 3.76 14.39 0.54
C GLY A 40 4.95 13.98 -0.33
N SER A 41 4.95 12.75 -0.86
CA SER A 41 6.05 12.24 -1.69
C SER A 41 6.29 13.12 -2.92
N LYS A 42 7.56 13.24 -3.32
CA LYS A 42 8.02 13.99 -4.50
C LYS A 42 8.48 13.10 -5.64
N ASP A 43 8.45 11.80 -5.42
CA ASP A 43 8.80 10.76 -6.37
C ASP A 43 7.53 10.10 -6.94
N ARG A 44 7.67 8.93 -7.56
CA ARG A 44 6.53 8.22 -8.18
C ARG A 44 5.71 7.37 -7.21
N THR A 45 5.90 7.48 -5.90
CA THR A 45 5.16 6.68 -4.90
C THR A 45 3.66 6.68 -5.14
N ARG A 46 3.06 7.87 -5.33
CA ARG A 46 1.62 8.03 -5.55
C ARG A 46 1.14 7.37 -6.84
N GLU A 47 1.93 7.46 -7.91
CA GLU A 47 1.59 6.85 -9.20
C GLU A 47 1.66 5.32 -9.12
N ILE A 48 2.58 4.78 -8.33
CA ILE A 48 2.78 3.34 -8.18
C ILE A 48 1.72 2.73 -7.25
N ALA A 49 1.23 3.50 -6.28
CA ALA A 49 0.22 3.07 -5.30
C ALA A 49 -1.24 3.24 -5.76
N ALA A 50 -1.48 3.91 -6.90
CA ALA A 50 -2.80 4.14 -7.49
C ALA A 50 -3.27 2.98 -8.38
#